data_AF-A0AA38PQM7-F1
#
_entry.id   AF-A0AA38PQM7-F1
#
_cell.length_a   1.000
_cell.length_b   1.000
_cell.length_c   1.000
_cell.angle_alpha   90.00
_cell.angle_beta   90.00
_cell.angle_gamma   90.00
#
_symmetry.space_group_name_H-M   'P 1'
#
loop_
_entity.id
_entity.type
_entity.pdbx_description
1 polymer ?
#
loop_
_entity_poly.entity_id
_entity_poly.type
_entity_poly.pdbx_seq_one_letter_code
_entity_poly.pdbx_strand_id
1 'polypeptide(L)'
;MSVIKYLRNSKGAASVFALPKHPARLGINETSVQHRFGDPLADRLGYILTRNTPYNGELGETEEIVSDERFLAYRISDHAHLILDSAYKDGEHEIPTRMLENPDFEPSAWFARRLQMTGGGEAVASSPSRPMGDARATRICEILNNAEAFPGDDLPDFHPRRSEY
;
A
#
# COMPACT_ATOMS: atom_id res chain seq x y z
N MET A 1 15.12 12.32 55.57
CA MET A 1 16.05 12.76 54.50
C MET A 1 17.22 11.79 54.46
N SER A 2 17.27 10.89 53.48
CA SER A 2 18.37 9.94 53.30
C SER A 2 18.91 10.08 51.88
N VAL A 3 20.19 10.44 51.78
CA VAL A 3 20.92 10.64 50.52
C VAL A 3 21.64 9.33 50.19
N ILE A 4 21.17 8.61 49.18
CA ILE A 4 21.82 7.41 48.68
C ILE A 4 22.86 7.82 47.63
N LYS A 5 24.14 7.64 47.96
CA LYS A 5 25.28 7.77 47.04
C LYS A 5 25.39 6.51 46.18
N TYR A 6 25.23 6.65 44.88
CA TYR A 6 25.57 5.60 43.91
C TYR A 6 27.04 5.72 43.49
N LEU A 7 27.82 4.71 43.85
CA LEU A 7 29.20 4.50 43.39
C LEU A 7 29.18 4.00 41.94
N ARG A 8 29.84 4.75 41.06
CA ARG A 8 30.28 4.29 39.74
C ARG A 8 31.25 3.12 39.92
N ASN A 9 30.94 1.96 39.35
CA ASN A 9 31.94 0.94 39.09
C ASN A 9 32.13 0.83 37.57
N SER A 10 33.30 1.26 37.13
CA SER A 10 33.80 1.16 35.78
C SER A 10 34.63 -0.12 35.64
N LYS A 11 34.74 -0.59 34.39
CA LYS A 11 35.61 -1.66 33.86
C LYS A 11 34.92 -3.03 33.73
N GLY A 12 34.48 -3.29 32.50
CA GLY A 12 34.11 -4.62 32.03
C GLY A 12 34.22 -4.70 30.52
N ALA A 13 35.36 -5.19 30.05
CA ALA A 13 35.63 -5.84 28.76
C ALA A 13 35.07 -5.18 27.48
N ALA A 14 35.96 -4.50 26.76
CA ALA A 14 35.83 -4.33 25.32
C ALA A 14 35.90 -5.71 24.64
N SER A 15 34.74 -6.33 24.43
CA SER A 15 34.60 -7.44 23.48
C SER A 15 34.75 -6.85 22.09
N VAL A 16 35.93 -7.03 21.50
CA VAL A 16 36.20 -6.76 20.10
C VAL A 16 35.42 -7.80 19.29
N PHE A 17 34.14 -7.50 19.03
CA PHE A 17 33.37 -8.21 18.01
C PHE A 17 34.01 -7.89 16.66
N ALA A 18 34.82 -8.82 16.16
CA ALA A 18 35.27 -8.83 14.78
C ALA A 18 34.02 -8.91 13.89
N LEU A 19 33.65 -7.76 13.31
CA LEU A 19 32.65 -7.71 12.25
C LEU A 19 33.13 -8.63 11.12
N PRO A 20 32.32 -9.61 10.67
CA PRO A 20 32.65 -10.37 9.48
C PRO A 20 32.77 -9.39 8.31
N LYS A 21 34.00 -9.23 7.81
CA LYS A 21 34.32 -8.51 6.57
C LYS A 21 33.78 -9.32 5.40
N HIS A 22 32.48 -9.30 5.18
CA HIS A 22 31.83 -9.50 3.90
C HIS A 22 30.33 -9.38 4.18
N PRO A 23 29.65 -8.29 3.76
CA PRO A 23 28.21 -8.43 3.57
C PRO A 23 28.06 -9.57 2.58
N ALA A 24 27.45 -10.66 3.03
CA ALA A 24 26.91 -11.65 2.11
C ALA A 24 26.07 -10.83 1.13
N ARG A 25 26.61 -10.70 -0.09
CA ARG A 25 25.94 -10.05 -1.20
C ARG A 25 24.71 -10.91 -1.37
N LEU A 26 23.60 -10.48 -0.76
CA LEU A 26 22.30 -11.09 -0.95
C LEU A 26 22.17 -11.09 -2.46
N GLY A 27 22.31 -12.28 -3.05
CA GLY A 27 22.07 -12.48 -4.45
C GLY A 27 20.62 -12.11 -4.61
N ILE A 28 20.38 -10.84 -4.96
CA ILE A 28 19.19 -10.43 -5.64
C ILE A 28 19.32 -11.21 -6.93
N ASN A 29 18.83 -12.46 -6.89
CA ASN A 29 18.62 -13.23 -8.08
C ASN A 29 17.79 -12.28 -8.94
N GLU A 30 18.37 -11.85 -10.05
CA GLU A 30 17.62 -11.39 -11.22
C GLU A 30 16.81 -12.58 -11.76
N THR A 31 16.06 -13.26 -10.89
CA THR A 31 14.93 -14.10 -11.25
C THR A 31 14.02 -13.16 -11.96
N SER A 32 14.16 -13.15 -13.28
CA SER A 32 13.18 -12.71 -14.25
C SER A 32 12.29 -11.60 -13.71
N VAL A 33 12.52 -10.38 -14.18
CA VAL A 33 11.39 -9.47 -14.41
C VAL A 33 10.52 -10.12 -15.50
N GLN A 34 9.96 -11.31 -15.22
CA GLN A 34 8.63 -11.65 -15.69
C GLN A 34 7.86 -10.37 -15.39
N HIS A 35 7.28 -9.77 -16.42
CA HIS A 35 6.15 -8.89 -16.24
C HIS A 35 5.14 -9.67 -15.41
N ARG A 36 5.30 -9.62 -14.08
CA ARG A 36 4.25 -9.95 -13.15
C ARG A 36 3.22 -8.91 -13.53
N PHE A 37 2.20 -9.35 -14.26
CA PHE A 37 0.94 -8.63 -14.30
C PHE A 37 0.72 -8.15 -12.86
N GLY A 38 0.73 -6.81 -12.67
CA GLY A 38 0.73 -6.18 -11.35
C GLY A 38 -0.31 -6.83 -10.45
N ASP A 39 -0.07 -6.86 -9.13
CA ASP A 39 -1.04 -7.43 -8.21
C ASP A 39 -2.28 -6.53 -8.21
N PRO A 40 -3.41 -6.95 -8.85
CA PRO A 40 -4.54 -6.06 -9.04
C PRO A 40 -5.20 -5.67 -7.72
N LEU A 41 -5.04 -6.50 -6.67
CA LEU A 41 -5.54 -6.18 -5.34
C LEU A 41 -4.68 -5.08 -4.71
N ALA A 42 -3.36 -5.21 -4.79
CA ALA A 42 -2.44 -4.22 -4.25
C ALA A 42 -2.56 -2.88 -4.99
N ASP A 43 -2.61 -2.91 -6.32
CA ASP A 43 -2.74 -1.72 -7.17
C ASP A 43 -4.06 -0.98 -6.86
N ARG A 44 -5.16 -1.72 -6.79
CA ARG A 44 -6.48 -1.15 -6.47
C ARG A 44 -6.53 -0.60 -5.05
N LEU A 45 -5.93 -1.29 -4.09
CA LEU A 45 -5.84 -0.87 -2.70
C LEU A 45 -5.10 0.47 -2.59
N GLY A 46 -3.90 0.56 -3.19
CA GLY A 46 -3.12 1.80 -3.22
C GLY A 46 -3.89 2.95 -3.87
N TYR A 47 -4.52 2.70 -5.03
CA TYR A 47 -5.34 3.68 -5.72
C TYR A 47 -6.50 4.20 -4.85
N ILE A 48 -7.27 3.31 -4.20
CA ILE A 48 -8.37 3.71 -3.33
C ILE A 48 -7.82 4.54 -2.16
N LEU A 49 -6.72 4.12 -1.54
CA LEU A 49 -6.18 4.82 -0.39
C LEU A 49 -5.67 6.21 -0.73
N THR A 50 -4.93 6.38 -1.83
CA THR A 50 -4.45 7.67 -2.33
C THR A 50 -5.60 8.61 -2.67
N ARG A 51 -6.65 8.11 -3.36
CA ARG A 51 -7.81 8.93 -3.77
C ARG A 51 -8.70 9.40 -2.64
N ASN A 52 -8.62 8.79 -1.46
CA ASN A 52 -9.41 9.17 -0.29
C ASN A 52 -8.59 9.95 0.75
N THR A 53 -7.41 10.43 0.37
CA THR A 53 -6.65 11.41 1.16
C THR A 53 -7.31 12.80 1.09
N PRO A 54 -7.15 13.64 2.13
CA PRO A 54 -6.53 13.34 3.42
C PRO A 54 -7.44 12.51 4.33
N TYR A 55 -6.86 11.73 5.25
CA TYR A 55 -7.63 11.03 6.28
C TYR A 55 -7.86 11.92 7.51
N ASN A 56 -9.04 11.80 8.12
CA ASN A 56 -9.40 12.55 9.32
C ASN A 56 -8.38 12.30 10.45
N GLY A 57 -7.81 13.37 11.01
CA GLY A 57 -6.77 13.30 12.05
C GLY A 57 -5.34 13.54 11.55
N GLU A 58 -5.14 13.70 10.24
CA GLU A 58 -3.90 14.24 9.68
C GLU A 58 -3.78 15.73 10.04
N LEU A 59 -2.96 16.03 11.04
CA LEU A 59 -2.73 17.40 11.55
C LEU A 59 -1.68 18.19 10.75
N GLY A 60 -1.28 17.73 9.57
CA GLY A 60 -0.18 18.30 8.78
C GLY A 60 -0.67 19.22 7.65
N GLU A 61 0.05 20.31 7.43
CA GLU A 61 -0.17 21.30 6.37
C GLU A 61 -0.40 20.62 5.01
N THR A 62 -1.65 20.72 4.55
CA THR A 62 -2.32 19.92 3.51
C THR A 62 -1.82 20.11 2.08
N GLU A 63 -0.79 20.92 1.83
CA GLU A 63 -0.40 21.27 0.45
C GLU A 63 0.65 20.32 -0.16
N GLU A 64 1.41 19.56 0.63
CA GLU A 64 2.45 18.64 0.11
C GLU A 64 2.06 17.15 0.09
N ILE A 65 0.92 16.75 0.67
CA ILE A 65 0.62 15.34 0.99
C ILE A 65 -0.20 14.62 -0.11
N VAL A 66 -0.70 15.32 -1.13
CA VAL A 66 -1.35 14.68 -2.29
C VAL A 66 -0.27 14.25 -3.29
N SER A 67 0.68 13.45 -2.82
CA SER A 67 1.57 12.70 -3.71
C SER A 67 0.82 11.45 -4.16
N ASP A 68 0.78 11.22 -5.48
CA ASP A 68 0.29 9.97 -6.05
C ASP A 68 1.05 8.74 -5.50
N GLU A 69 2.22 8.95 -4.87
CA GLU A 69 3.11 7.95 -4.30
C GLU A 69 2.97 7.78 -2.77
N ARG A 70 1.95 8.37 -2.14
CA ARG A 70 1.82 8.29 -0.67
C ARG A 70 1.68 6.86 -0.16
N PHE A 71 0.81 6.08 -0.80
CA PHE A 71 0.54 4.70 -0.42
C PHE A 71 1.20 3.74 -1.39
N LEU A 72 2.04 2.86 -0.85
CA LEU A 72 2.53 1.70 -1.58
C LEU A 72 1.95 0.44 -0.96
N ALA A 73 1.24 -0.36 -1.77
CA ALA A 73 0.73 -1.66 -1.36
C ALA A 73 1.43 -2.77 -2.14
N TYR A 74 1.77 -3.86 -1.47
CA TYR A 74 2.30 -5.06 -2.13
C TYR A 74 2.02 -6.31 -1.33
N ARG A 75 2.03 -7.45 -2.02
CA ARG A 75 1.82 -8.77 -1.42
C ARG A 75 3.07 -9.25 -0.70
N ILE A 76 2.94 -9.61 0.57
CA ILE A 76 4.04 -10.17 1.38
C ILE A 76 3.93 -11.68 1.54
N SER A 77 2.73 -12.25 1.38
CA SER A 77 2.49 -13.69 1.39
C SER A 77 1.23 -14.04 0.61
N ASP A 78 0.89 -15.33 0.52
CA ASP A 78 -0.36 -15.69 -0.14
C ASP A 78 -1.60 -15.16 0.57
N HIS A 79 -1.48 -14.89 1.87
CA HIS A 79 -2.58 -14.56 2.76
C HIS A 79 -2.56 -13.12 3.27
N ALA A 80 -1.55 -12.33 2.90
CA ALA A 80 -1.39 -10.97 3.39
C ALA A 80 -0.73 -10.02 2.38
N HIS A 81 -1.15 -8.77 2.47
CA HIS A 81 -0.57 -7.60 1.84
C HIS A 81 -0.08 -6.62 2.89
N LEU A 82 0.95 -5.85 2.55
CA LEU A 82 1.46 -4.77 3.37
C LEU A 82 1.14 -3.44 2.67
N ILE A 83 0.67 -2.48 3.45
CA ILE A 83 0.52 -1.08 3.04
C ILE A 83 1.63 -0.29 3.74
N LEU A 84 2.38 0.49 2.97
CA LEU A 84 3.32 1.50 3.46
C LEU A 84 2.72 2.88 3.22
N ASP A 85 2.57 3.66 4.28
CA ASP A 85 2.17 5.08 4.22
C ASP A 85 3.39 5.96 4.50
N SER A 86 3.87 6.67 3.47
CA SER A 86 5.03 7.55 3.60
C SER A 86 4.79 8.78 4.48
N ALA A 87 3.53 9.10 4.80
CA ALA A 87 3.20 10.19 5.71
C ALA A 87 3.49 9.86 7.19
N TYR A 88 3.68 8.58 7.55
CA TYR A 88 3.90 8.15 8.93
C TYR A 88 5.17 7.31 9.10
N LYS A 89 5.94 7.59 10.16
CA LYS A 89 7.20 6.89 10.45
C LYS A 89 7.02 5.39 10.73
N ASP A 90 5.89 5.00 11.32
CA ASP A 90 5.49 3.62 11.59
C ASP A 90 4.29 3.21 10.70
N GLY A 91 4.23 3.72 9.47
CA GLY A 91 3.11 3.60 8.53
C GLY A 91 2.97 2.22 7.87
N GLU A 92 3.41 1.15 8.52
CA GLU A 92 3.30 -0.22 7.99
C GLU A 92 2.02 -0.88 8.50
N HIS A 93 1.17 -1.31 7.57
CA HIS A 93 -0.12 -1.91 7.91
C HIS A 93 -0.34 -3.21 7.13
N GLU A 94 -0.33 -4.33 7.84
CA GLU A 94 -0.68 -5.62 7.28
C GLU A 94 -2.20 -5.79 7.15
N ILE A 95 -2.64 -6.26 5.98
CA ILE A 95 -4.03 -6.58 5.68
C ILE A 95 -4.16 -7.99 5.11
N PRO A 96 -5.08 -8.82 5.61
CA PRO A 96 -5.33 -10.14 5.05
C PRO A 96 -5.86 -10.09 3.61
N THR A 97 -5.31 -10.92 2.72
CA THR A 97 -5.75 -11.03 1.31
C THR A 97 -7.26 -11.25 1.20
N ARG A 98 -7.84 -12.08 2.07
CA ARG A 98 -9.29 -12.39 2.09
C ARG A 98 -10.18 -11.16 2.27
N MET A 99 -9.66 -10.09 2.90
CA MET A 99 -10.41 -8.83 3.02
C MET A 99 -10.38 -8.06 1.72
N LEU A 100 -9.25 -8.05 1.01
CA LEU A 100 -9.12 -7.42 -0.31
C LEU A 100 -9.90 -8.15 -1.39
N GLU A 101 -10.12 -9.47 -1.24
CA GLU A 101 -10.96 -10.25 -2.15
C GLU A 101 -12.47 -10.02 -1.92
N ASN A 102 -12.87 -9.39 -0.81
CA ASN A 102 -14.25 -9.04 -0.57
C ASN A 102 -14.60 -7.72 -1.30
N PRO A 103 -15.50 -7.71 -2.28
CA PRO A 103 -15.84 -6.50 -3.02
C PRO A 103 -16.48 -5.42 -2.15
N ASP A 104 -17.14 -5.79 -1.06
CA ASP A 104 -17.78 -4.87 -0.11
C ASP A 104 -16.80 -4.32 0.93
N PHE A 105 -15.55 -4.78 0.93
CA PHE A 105 -14.53 -4.23 1.81
C PHE A 105 -14.26 -2.77 1.46
N GLU A 106 -14.16 -1.92 2.47
CA GLU A 106 -13.91 -0.48 2.33
C GLU A 106 -12.51 -0.13 2.85
N PRO A 107 -11.47 -0.11 1.99
CA PRO A 107 -10.09 0.08 2.44
C PRO A 107 -9.87 1.40 3.18
N SER A 108 -10.44 2.49 2.68
CA SER A 108 -10.29 3.82 3.27
C SER A 108 -10.92 3.90 4.66
N ALA A 109 -12.13 3.35 4.84
CA ALA A 109 -12.77 3.29 6.16
C ALA A 109 -11.98 2.39 7.13
N TRP A 110 -11.44 1.27 6.66
CA TRP A 110 -10.57 0.42 7.48
C TRP A 110 -9.29 1.14 7.90
N PHE A 111 -8.64 1.84 6.98
CA PHE A 111 -7.40 2.57 7.24
C PHE A 111 -7.62 3.74 8.21
N ALA A 112 -8.67 4.54 8.00
CA ALA A 112 -9.05 5.63 8.92
C ALA A 112 -9.26 5.13 10.35
N ARG A 113 -9.94 3.98 10.53
CA ARG A 113 -10.11 3.37 11.87
C ARG A 113 -8.78 2.94 12.49
N ARG A 114 -7.83 2.44 11.69
CA ARG A 114 -6.48 2.10 12.17
C ARG A 114 -5.74 3.34 12.67
N LEU A 115 -5.80 4.45 11.94
CA LEU A 115 -5.18 5.72 12.34
C LEU A 115 -5.76 6.26 13.66
N GLN A 116 -7.09 6.15 13.85
CA GLN A 116 -7.72 6.57 15.11
C GLN A 116 -7.22 5.75 16.31
N MET A 117 -7.02 4.43 16.13
CA MET A 117 -6.51 3.56 17.20
C MET A 117 -5.07 3.87 17.59
N THR A 118 -4.24 4.37 16.67
CA THR A 118 -2.82 4.68 16.93
C THR A 118 -2.62 6.13 17.37
N GLY A 119 -3.41 7.08 16.85
CA GLY A 119 -3.25 8.51 17.09
C GLY A 119 -4.10 9.11 18.21
N GLY A 120 -5.09 8.38 18.75
CA GLY A 120 -5.94 8.87 19.83
C GLY A 120 -6.88 10.04 19.47
N GLY A 121 -7.03 10.35 18.18
CA GLY A 121 -7.92 11.41 17.70
C GLY A 121 -9.40 11.01 17.73
N GLU A 122 -10.28 11.98 17.97
CA GLU A 122 -11.73 11.75 17.94
C GLU A 122 -12.20 11.34 16.53
N ALA A 123 -13.13 10.38 16.49
CA ALA A 123 -13.70 9.86 15.27
C ALA A 123 -14.62 10.91 14.61
N VAL A 124 -14.08 11.68 13.66
CA VAL A 124 -14.89 12.54 12.79
C VAL A 124 -15.46 11.72 11.64
N ALA A 125 -16.71 12.00 11.27
CA ALA A 125 -17.46 11.30 10.23
C ALA A 125 -16.61 11.11 8.96
N SER A 126 -16.46 9.85 8.55
CA SER A 126 -15.73 9.46 7.33
C SER A 126 -16.44 10.02 6.11
N SER A 127 -15.69 10.60 5.18
CA SER A 127 -16.13 10.77 3.80
C SER A 127 -16.64 9.43 3.24
N PRO A 128 -17.56 9.44 2.24
CA PRO A 128 -18.07 8.21 1.64
C PRO A 128 -16.90 7.37 1.12
N SER A 129 -16.67 6.21 1.75
CA SER A 129 -15.60 5.31 1.36
C SER A 129 -15.97 4.60 0.07
N ARG A 130 -14.99 4.44 -0.82
CA ARG A 130 -15.17 3.56 -1.99
C ARG A 130 -14.96 2.11 -1.55
N PRO A 131 -15.87 1.19 -1.92
CA PRO A 131 -15.63 -0.23 -1.75
C PRO A 131 -14.50 -0.69 -2.70
N MET A 132 -13.89 -1.82 -2.37
CA MET A 132 -12.84 -2.45 -3.17
C MET A 132 -13.35 -2.75 -4.58
N GLY A 133 -14.59 -3.23 -4.67
CA GLY A 133 -15.19 -3.75 -5.89
C GLY A 133 -14.46 -5.02 -6.37
N ASP A 134 -14.73 -5.42 -7.62
CA ASP A 134 -13.97 -6.51 -8.24
C ASP A 134 -12.69 -5.94 -8.87
N ALA A 135 -11.62 -5.94 -8.08
CA ALA A 135 -10.32 -5.42 -8.50
C ALA A 135 -9.75 -6.18 -9.71
N ARG A 136 -10.00 -7.50 -9.79
CA ARG A 136 -9.51 -8.32 -10.91
C ARG A 136 -10.27 -8.00 -12.19
N ALA A 137 -11.60 -7.94 -12.13
CA ALA A 137 -12.42 -7.54 -13.27
C ALA A 137 -12.09 -6.13 -13.74
N THR A 138 -11.93 -5.18 -12.80
CA THR A 138 -11.50 -3.80 -13.12
C THR A 138 -10.19 -3.82 -13.91
N ARG A 139 -9.20 -4.57 -13.45
CA ARG A 139 -7.90 -4.66 -14.12
C ARG A 139 -7.99 -5.29 -15.50
N ILE A 140 -8.80 -6.33 -15.67
CA ILE A 140 -9.04 -6.96 -16.97
C ILE A 140 -9.68 -5.95 -17.93
N CYS A 141 -10.71 -5.21 -17.50
CA CYS A 141 -11.33 -4.17 -18.30
C CYS A 141 -10.33 -3.08 -18.71
N GLU A 142 -9.47 -2.62 -17.78
CA GLU A 142 -8.42 -1.67 -18.11
C GLU A 142 -7.45 -2.21 -19.16
N ILE A 143 -7.01 -3.47 -19.03
CA ILE A 143 -6.11 -4.09 -20.01
C ILE A 143 -6.79 -4.17 -21.37
N LEU A 144 -8.04 -4.64 -21.42
CA LEU A 144 -8.80 -4.77 -22.66
C LEU A 144 -9.08 -3.42 -23.33
N ASN A 145 -9.39 -2.39 -22.54
CA ASN A 145 -9.66 -1.04 -23.07
C ASN A 145 -8.40 -0.33 -23.58
N ASN A 146 -7.22 -0.70 -23.07
CA ASN A 146 -5.94 -0.13 -23.47
C ASN A 146 -5.17 -1.02 -24.46
N ALA A 147 -5.67 -2.21 -24.78
CA ALA A 147 -5.05 -3.08 -25.76
C ALA A 147 -5.21 -2.47 -27.16
N GLU A 148 -4.11 -2.33 -27.89
CA GLU A 148 -4.16 -2.07 -29.32
C GLU A 148 -4.79 -3.27 -30.05
N ALA A 149 -5.45 -3.01 -31.18
CA ALA A 149 -5.98 -4.07 -32.03
C ALA A 149 -4.84 -5.04 -32.40
N PHE A 150 -5.08 -6.35 -32.28
CA PHE A 150 -4.04 -7.32 -32.54
C PHE A 150 -3.72 -7.31 -34.05
N PRO A 151 -2.44 -7.37 -34.46
CA PRO A 151 -2.11 -7.43 -35.88
C PRO A 151 -2.77 -8.64 -36.55
N GLY A 152 -3.65 -8.40 -37.54
CA GLY A 152 -4.44 -9.44 -38.21
C GLY A 152 -5.86 -9.63 -37.66
N ASP A 153 -6.26 -8.87 -36.64
CA ASP A 153 -7.67 -8.62 -36.38
C ASP A 153 -8.19 -7.72 -37.50
N ASP A 154 -8.60 -8.32 -38.61
CA ASP A 154 -9.46 -7.68 -39.62
C ASP A 154 -10.84 -7.47 -38.98
N LEU A 155 -10.92 -6.56 -38.00
CA LEU A 155 -12.19 -6.14 -37.46
C LEU A 155 -12.96 -5.50 -38.61
N PRO A 156 -14.10 -6.06 -39.04
CA PRO A 156 -14.90 -5.41 -40.06
C PRO A 156 -15.22 -4.02 -39.54
N ASP A 157 -14.98 -2.98 -40.38
CA ASP A 157 -15.19 -1.57 -40.04
C ASP A 157 -16.43 -1.44 -39.17
N PHE A 158 -16.21 -1.27 -37.87
CA PHE A 158 -17.30 -1.16 -36.91
C PHE A 158 -17.85 0.24 -37.09
N HIS A 159 -18.63 0.45 -38.14
CA HIS A 159 -19.40 1.66 -38.30
C HIS A 159 -20.35 1.71 -37.11
N PRO A 160 -20.16 2.64 -36.15
CA PRO A 160 -21.10 2.76 -35.05
C PRO A 160 -22.46 2.99 -35.70
N ARG A 161 -23.39 2.06 -35.51
CA ARG A 161 -24.78 2.25 -35.94
C ARG A 161 -25.20 3.57 -35.32
N ARG A 162 -25.32 4.60 -36.14
CA ARG A 162 -25.91 5.86 -35.72
C ARG A 162 -27.27 5.50 -35.16
N SER A 163 -27.43 5.72 -33.87
CA SER A 163 -28.70 5.57 -33.17
C SER A 163 -29.67 6.56 -33.82
N GLU A 164 -30.43 6.09 -34.80
CA GLU A 164 -31.66 6.76 -35.26
C GLU A 164 -32.76 6.39 -34.27
N TYR A 165 -32.80 7.08 -33.13
CA TYR A 165 -33.96 7.18 -32.26
C TYR A 165 -34.02 8.58 -31.66
#